data_AF-A0A6B3HUN6-F1
#
_entry.id   AF-A0A6B3HUN6-F1
#
_cell.length_a   1.000
_cell.length_b   1.000
_cell.length_c   1.000
_cell.angle_alpha   90.00
_cell.angle_beta   90.00
_cell.angle_gamma   90.00
#
_symmetry.space_group_name_H-M   'P 1'
#
loop_
_entity.id
_entity.type
_entity.pdbx_description
1 polymer ?
#
loop_
_entity_poly.entity_id
_entity_poly.type
_entity_poly.pdbx_seq_one_letter_code
_entity_poly.pdbx_strand_id
1 'polypeptide(L)'
;ATKMDRPEDVEPSPRTGRVYVALTNNSDRGKEGKAGADEANPRNANKHGQILELAENWDDPAGDGFAWRLFLVAGDPNDPATYFSGFPKESVSPISCPDNVAFDDHGNLWISTDGNQLGSHDGLFGVATHGDRRGELKQFLTVPTGAETCGPVIQDRRVLVAVQ
;
A
#
# COMPACT_ATOMS: atom_id res chain seq x y z
N ALA A 1 -14.15 15.48 8.06
CA ALA A 1 -13.07 14.60 7.57
C ALA A 1 -13.67 13.44 6.78
N THR A 2 -12.99 12.97 5.75
CA THR A 2 -13.38 11.80 4.96
C THR A 2 -13.19 10.53 5.79
N LYS A 3 -14.16 9.61 5.75
CA LYS A 3 -14.02 8.31 6.44
C LYS A 3 -13.19 7.38 5.56
N MET A 4 -12.02 6.97 6.05
CA MET A 4 -11.03 6.18 5.29
C MET A 4 -11.06 4.70 5.66
N ASP A 5 -10.55 3.85 4.76
CA ASP A 5 -10.38 2.41 4.97
C ASP A 5 -9.16 2.09 5.83
N ARG A 6 -9.31 2.20 7.16
CA ARG A 6 -8.28 1.86 8.17
C ARG A 6 -6.86 2.33 7.78
N PRO A 7 -6.58 3.64 7.88
CA PRO A 7 -5.21 4.12 7.76
C PRO A 7 -4.33 3.50 8.83
N GLU A 8 -3.22 2.90 8.41
CA GLU A 8 -2.18 2.34 9.28
C GLU A 8 -0.94 3.24 9.16
N ASP A 9 0.13 2.78 8.50
CA ASP A 9 1.39 3.50 8.41
C ASP A 9 1.45 4.56 7.29
N VAL A 10 2.32 5.55 7.48
CA VAL A 10 2.49 6.70 6.58
C VAL A 10 3.96 7.04 6.44
N GLU A 11 4.47 7.07 5.21
CA GLU A 11 5.87 7.35 4.94
C GLU A 11 6.04 8.38 3.80
N PRO A 12 6.72 9.52 4.04
CA PRO A 12 7.12 10.44 2.98
C PRO A 12 8.30 9.91 2.18
N SER A 13 8.23 10.03 0.86
CA SER A 13 9.31 9.65 -0.04
C SER A 13 10.55 10.54 0.18
N PRO A 14 11.72 9.97 0.49
CA PRO A 14 12.95 10.75 0.65
C PRO A 14 13.46 11.34 -0.67
N ARG A 15 12.90 10.89 -1.81
CA ARG A 15 13.27 11.36 -3.16
C ARG A 15 12.38 12.48 -3.68
N THR A 16 11.11 12.50 -3.28
CA THR A 16 10.10 13.38 -3.90
C THR A 16 9.25 14.15 -2.91
N GLY A 17 9.32 13.87 -1.60
CA GLY A 17 8.43 14.45 -0.59
C GLY A 17 7.00 13.90 -0.61
N ARG A 18 6.60 13.19 -1.68
CA ARG A 18 5.27 12.58 -1.78
C ARG A 18 5.01 11.59 -0.65
N VAL A 19 3.82 11.64 -0.07
CA VAL A 19 3.46 10.85 1.11
C VAL A 19 2.67 9.62 0.70
N TYR A 20 3.06 8.46 1.20
CA TYR A 20 2.38 7.19 0.94
C TYR A 20 1.69 6.70 2.20
N VAL A 21 0.41 6.37 2.10
CA VAL A 21 -0.42 5.95 3.24
C VAL A 21 -0.97 4.56 2.97
N ALA A 22 -0.71 3.64 3.89
CA ALA A 22 -1.31 2.31 3.87
C ALA A 22 -2.74 2.37 4.40
N LEU A 23 -3.69 1.84 3.61
CA LEU A 23 -5.10 1.68 3.98
C LEU A 23 -5.40 0.18 3.97
N THR A 24 -5.29 -0.49 5.12
CA THR A 24 -5.16 -1.95 5.18
C THR A 24 -6.39 -2.71 4.68
N ASN A 25 -7.59 -2.33 5.10
CA ASN A 25 -8.86 -2.88 4.61
C ASN A 25 -10.05 -2.16 5.25
N ASN A 26 -11.28 -2.48 4.79
CA ASN A 26 -12.50 -2.11 5.47
C ASN A 26 -13.68 -2.98 5.00
N SER A 27 -13.88 -4.11 5.67
CA SER A 27 -15.00 -5.01 5.37
C SER A 27 -16.38 -4.40 5.70
N ASP A 28 -16.42 -3.28 6.42
CA ASP A 28 -17.63 -2.53 6.75
C ASP A 28 -18.00 -1.45 5.71
N ARG A 29 -17.10 -1.13 4.77
CA ARG A 29 -17.35 -0.15 3.69
C ARG A 29 -18.62 -0.51 2.93
N GLY A 30 -19.56 0.42 2.83
CA GLY A 30 -20.83 0.24 2.14
C GLY A 30 -21.90 -0.55 2.89
N LYS A 31 -21.65 -1.04 4.12
CA LYS A 31 -22.72 -1.59 4.97
C LYS A 31 -23.68 -0.48 5.43
N GLU A 32 -24.87 -0.87 5.86
CA GLU A 32 -25.87 0.05 6.41
C GLU A 32 -25.27 0.93 7.52
N GLY A 33 -25.47 2.25 7.43
CA GLY A 33 -24.92 3.22 8.38
C GLY A 33 -23.40 3.48 8.26
N LYS A 34 -22.70 2.80 7.35
CA LYS A 34 -21.27 3.03 7.05
C LYS A 34 -21.13 3.88 5.79
N ALA A 35 -19.98 4.52 5.63
CA ALA A 35 -19.71 5.26 4.40
C ALA A 35 -19.66 4.29 3.21
N GLY A 36 -20.17 4.71 2.06
CA GLY A 36 -20.08 3.95 0.81
C GLY A 36 -18.69 4.03 0.18
N ALA A 37 -18.49 3.29 -0.91
CA ALA A 37 -17.34 3.46 -1.77
C ALA A 37 -17.31 4.87 -2.39
N ASP A 38 -16.11 5.43 -2.48
CA ASP A 38 -15.80 6.73 -3.09
C ASP A 38 -14.45 6.63 -3.82
N GLU A 39 -13.97 7.72 -4.40
CA GLU A 39 -12.75 7.68 -5.21
C GLU A 39 -11.50 7.26 -4.40
N ALA A 40 -11.43 7.62 -3.11
CA ALA A 40 -10.30 7.27 -2.25
C ALA A 40 -10.45 5.87 -1.61
N ASN A 41 -11.67 5.37 -1.53
CA ASN A 41 -12.05 4.07 -0.96
C ASN A 41 -12.94 3.32 -1.97
N PRO A 42 -12.36 2.79 -3.06
CA PRO A 42 -13.11 2.47 -4.28
C PRO A 42 -13.95 1.18 -4.21
N ARG A 43 -13.94 0.44 -3.09
CA ARG A 43 -14.57 -0.88 -2.98
C ARG A 43 -15.48 -1.00 -1.77
N ASN A 44 -16.70 -1.44 -1.98
CA ASN A 44 -17.55 -1.93 -0.88
C ASN A 44 -16.97 -3.24 -0.32
N ALA A 45 -17.14 -3.47 0.98
CA ALA A 45 -16.62 -4.64 1.69
C ALA A 45 -15.15 -4.92 1.34
N ASN A 46 -14.32 -3.87 1.33
CA ASN A 46 -12.93 -3.92 0.93
C ASN A 46 -12.12 -4.85 1.85
N LYS A 47 -11.69 -6.01 1.34
CA LYS A 47 -10.91 -6.99 2.11
C LYS A 47 -9.41 -6.86 1.94
N HIS A 48 -8.96 -6.10 0.93
CA HIS A 48 -7.56 -6.16 0.49
C HIS A 48 -6.79 -4.87 0.69
N GLY A 49 -7.46 -3.72 0.80
CA GLY A 49 -6.80 -2.45 1.04
C GLY A 49 -6.19 -1.80 -0.20
N GLN A 50 -5.51 -0.69 0.03
CA GLN A 50 -4.90 0.15 -1.01
C GLN A 50 -3.76 0.98 -0.42
N ILE A 51 -2.91 1.52 -1.28
CA ILE A 51 -1.93 2.56 -0.93
C ILE A 51 -2.35 3.86 -1.58
N LEU A 52 -2.50 4.91 -0.78
CA LEU A 52 -2.73 6.27 -1.24
C LEU A 52 -1.40 6.98 -1.42
N GLU A 53 -1.25 7.79 -2.45
CA GLU A 53 -0.11 8.70 -2.65
C GLU A 53 -0.60 10.13 -2.69
N LEU A 54 -0.03 10.98 -1.84
CA LEU A 54 -0.34 12.40 -1.73
C LEU A 54 0.83 13.23 -2.26
N ALA A 55 0.50 14.35 -2.87
CA ALA A 55 1.44 15.38 -3.28
C ALA A 55 0.94 16.72 -2.74
N GLU A 56 1.66 17.30 -1.80
CA GLU A 56 1.33 18.59 -1.21
C GLU A 56 1.48 19.71 -2.24
N ASN A 57 0.66 20.74 -2.12
CA ASN A 57 0.75 21.89 -3.01
C ASN A 57 2.14 22.51 -2.89
N TRP A 58 2.81 22.72 -4.02
CA TRP A 58 4.15 23.29 -4.09
C TRP A 58 5.24 22.48 -3.39
N ASP A 59 4.99 21.20 -3.10
CA ASP A 59 5.88 20.34 -2.31
C ASP A 59 6.21 20.96 -0.93
N ASP A 60 5.24 21.69 -0.35
CA ASP A 60 5.37 22.36 0.95
C ASP A 60 4.53 21.64 2.04
N PRO A 61 5.17 21.01 3.04
CA PRO A 61 4.47 20.34 4.13
C PRO A 61 3.78 21.28 5.13
N ALA A 62 4.00 22.60 5.01
CA ALA A 62 3.21 23.60 5.72
C ALA A 62 1.94 24.03 4.95
N GLY A 63 1.77 23.56 3.72
CA GLY A 63 0.62 23.87 2.87
C GLY A 63 -0.69 23.26 3.41
N ASP A 64 -1.81 23.89 3.06
CA ASP A 64 -3.16 23.47 3.48
C ASP A 64 -3.93 22.68 2.40
N GLY A 65 -3.26 22.34 1.30
CA GLY A 65 -3.83 21.62 0.18
C GLY A 65 -2.88 20.60 -0.42
N PHE A 66 -3.45 19.53 -0.96
CA PHE A 66 -2.73 18.45 -1.61
C PHE A 66 -3.56 17.86 -2.75
N ALA A 67 -2.88 17.31 -3.74
CA ALA A 67 -3.43 16.35 -4.67
C ALA A 67 -3.19 14.92 -4.15
N TRP A 68 -3.99 13.96 -4.61
CA TRP A 68 -3.81 12.56 -4.24
C TRP A 68 -4.17 11.64 -5.40
N ARG A 69 -3.68 10.40 -5.35
CA ARG A 69 -4.10 9.30 -6.22
C ARG A 69 -3.97 7.97 -5.49
N LEU A 70 -4.69 6.96 -5.96
CA LEU A 70 -4.43 5.58 -5.56
C LEU A 70 -3.15 5.12 -6.24
N PHE A 71 -2.11 4.84 -5.45
CA PHE A 71 -0.86 4.26 -5.95
C PHE A 71 -1.05 2.78 -6.30
N LEU A 72 -1.77 2.08 -5.43
CA LEU A 72 -2.03 0.66 -5.53
C LEU A 72 -3.42 0.34 -4.97
N VAL A 73 -4.19 -0.50 -5.64
CA VAL A 73 -5.41 -1.13 -5.12
C VAL A 73 -5.15 -2.63 -5.04
N ALA A 74 -4.99 -3.13 -3.82
CA ALA A 74 -4.49 -4.48 -3.54
C ALA A 74 -5.55 -5.55 -3.82
N GLY A 75 -5.11 -6.78 -4.04
CA GLY A 75 -5.94 -7.95 -4.32
C GLY A 75 -5.23 -8.94 -5.24
N ASP A 76 -6.00 -9.88 -5.79
CA ASP A 76 -5.56 -10.75 -6.88
C ASP A 76 -5.37 -9.92 -8.16
N PRO A 77 -4.20 -9.95 -8.82
CA PRO A 77 -3.97 -9.22 -10.07
C PRO A 77 -4.94 -9.59 -11.21
N ASN A 78 -5.58 -10.76 -11.15
CA ASN A 78 -6.62 -11.16 -12.11
C ASN A 78 -7.97 -10.46 -11.87
N ASP A 79 -8.18 -9.87 -10.69
CA ASP A 79 -9.38 -9.08 -10.41
C ASP A 79 -9.30 -7.74 -11.17
N PRO A 80 -10.30 -7.40 -12.01
CA PRO A 80 -10.32 -6.12 -12.72
C PRO A 80 -10.24 -4.90 -11.80
N ALA A 81 -10.70 -4.99 -10.55
CA ALA A 81 -10.72 -3.90 -9.58
C ALA A 81 -9.34 -3.57 -8.99
N THR A 82 -8.32 -4.42 -9.15
CA THR A 82 -6.96 -4.09 -8.69
C THR A 82 -6.29 -3.04 -9.57
N TYR A 83 -5.28 -2.38 -9.05
CA TYR A 83 -4.52 -1.36 -9.77
C TYR A 83 -3.10 -1.27 -9.20
N PHE A 84 -2.11 -1.13 -10.06
CA PHE A 84 -0.70 -1.12 -9.67
C PHE A 84 0.04 0.02 -10.39
N SER A 85 -0.44 1.26 -10.21
CA SER A 85 0.11 2.47 -10.85
C SER A 85 0.29 2.40 -12.38
N GLY A 86 -0.53 1.58 -13.05
CA GLY A 86 -0.48 1.37 -14.50
C GLY A 86 0.49 0.28 -14.97
N PHE A 87 1.19 -0.40 -14.05
CA PHE A 87 2.04 -1.53 -14.40
C PHE A 87 1.22 -2.76 -14.84
N PRO A 88 1.69 -3.59 -15.80
CA PRO A 88 0.99 -4.79 -16.24
C PRO A 88 0.71 -5.77 -15.09
N LYS A 89 -0.56 -6.13 -14.89
CA LYS A 89 -1.02 -6.94 -13.75
C LYS A 89 -0.49 -8.37 -13.78
N GLU A 90 -0.28 -8.93 -14.96
CA GLU A 90 0.33 -10.25 -15.16
C GLU A 90 1.78 -10.32 -14.67
N SER A 91 2.41 -9.17 -14.42
CA SER A 91 3.80 -9.05 -14.02
C SER A 91 3.97 -8.57 -12.58
N VAL A 92 2.92 -8.56 -11.75
CA VAL A 92 3.03 -8.20 -10.33
C VAL A 92 2.67 -9.35 -9.40
N SER A 93 3.13 -9.28 -8.16
CA SER A 93 2.70 -10.22 -7.11
C SER A 93 1.30 -9.86 -6.58
N PRO A 94 0.47 -10.86 -6.21
CA PRO A 94 -0.73 -10.60 -5.42
C PRO A 94 -0.36 -10.06 -4.03
N ILE A 95 -1.15 -9.11 -3.53
CA ILE A 95 -0.96 -8.48 -2.21
C ILE A 95 -2.31 -8.20 -1.57
N SER A 96 -2.40 -8.28 -0.25
CA SER A 96 -3.59 -7.95 0.53
C SER A 96 -3.16 -7.36 1.86
N CYS A 97 -3.98 -6.47 2.40
CA CYS A 97 -3.83 -5.88 3.72
C CYS A 97 -2.45 -5.23 3.95
N PRO A 98 -2.07 -4.25 3.10
CA PRO A 98 -0.85 -3.49 3.33
C PRO A 98 -0.93 -2.75 4.67
N ASP A 99 0.13 -2.81 5.47
CA ASP A 99 0.16 -2.25 6.82
C ASP A 99 1.32 -1.25 6.99
N ASN A 100 2.56 -1.72 7.13
CA ASN A 100 3.71 -0.82 7.26
C ASN A 100 4.35 -0.48 5.93
N VAL A 101 4.92 0.72 5.84
CA VAL A 101 5.58 1.21 4.64
C VAL A 101 6.94 1.83 4.98
N ALA A 102 7.94 1.56 4.15
CA ALA A 102 9.27 2.13 4.30
C ALA A 102 9.92 2.36 2.94
N PHE A 103 10.73 3.41 2.79
CA PHE A 103 11.52 3.60 1.57
C PHE A 103 12.91 3.00 1.71
N ASP A 104 13.44 2.49 0.59
CA ASP A 104 14.88 2.28 0.44
C ASP A 104 15.59 3.52 -0.09
N ASP A 105 16.93 3.48 -0.02
CA ASP A 105 17.78 4.54 -0.54
C ASP A 105 17.64 4.74 -2.07
N HIS A 106 17.05 3.78 -2.81
CA HIS A 106 16.79 3.91 -4.24
C HIS A 106 15.43 4.56 -4.55
N GLY A 107 14.57 4.77 -3.55
CA GLY A 107 13.23 5.33 -3.71
C GLY A 107 12.15 4.29 -4.03
N ASN A 108 12.42 2.99 -3.89
CA ASN A 108 11.35 1.99 -3.91
C ASN A 108 10.60 2.00 -2.58
N LEU A 109 9.29 1.80 -2.66
CA LEU A 109 8.45 1.62 -1.49
C LEU A 109 8.45 0.13 -1.12
N TRP A 110 8.70 -0.16 0.13
CA TRP A 110 8.58 -1.48 0.72
C TRP A 110 7.30 -1.52 1.55
N ILE A 111 6.53 -2.58 1.39
CA ILE A 111 5.19 -2.72 1.97
C ILE A 111 5.14 -4.05 2.73
N SER A 112 4.85 -4.00 4.03
CA SER A 112 4.56 -5.18 4.81
C SER A 112 3.05 -5.43 4.88
N THR A 113 2.65 -6.67 5.17
CA THR A 113 1.22 -7.04 5.24
C THR A 113 0.87 -7.66 6.59
N ASP A 114 -0.36 -7.40 7.04
CA ASP A 114 -1.01 -8.02 8.20
C ASP A 114 -2.43 -8.48 7.82
N GLY A 115 -2.67 -9.79 7.87
CA GLY A 115 -4.02 -10.33 7.76
C GLY A 115 -4.45 -10.59 6.31
N ASN A 116 -3.50 -10.98 5.46
CA ASN A 116 -3.72 -11.31 4.06
C ASN A 116 -4.98 -12.18 3.81
N GLN A 117 -5.82 -11.76 2.86
CA GLN A 117 -7.11 -12.38 2.52
C GLN A 117 -7.10 -13.18 1.20
N LEU A 118 -5.92 -13.46 0.64
CA LEU A 118 -5.74 -14.20 -0.61
C LEU A 118 -5.31 -15.67 -0.40
N GLY A 119 -5.21 -16.11 0.85
CA GLY A 119 -4.82 -17.48 1.20
C GLY A 119 -3.31 -17.74 1.18
N SER A 120 -2.49 -16.72 0.92
CA SER A 120 -1.05 -16.74 1.16
C SER A 120 -0.72 -16.19 2.55
N HIS A 121 0.48 -16.52 3.04
CA HIS A 121 1.01 -15.92 4.26
C HIS A 121 1.34 -14.44 4.04
N ASP A 122 1.42 -13.69 5.13
CA ASP A 122 1.91 -12.32 5.11
C ASP A 122 3.37 -12.24 4.66
N GLY A 123 3.80 -11.04 4.27
CA GLY A 123 5.14 -10.87 3.74
C GLY A 123 5.56 -9.42 3.58
N LEU A 124 6.75 -9.27 3.00
CA LEU A 124 7.29 -7.99 2.58
C LEU A 124 7.36 -7.94 1.06
N PHE A 125 6.93 -6.82 0.50
CA PHE A 125 6.90 -6.55 -0.92
C PHE A 125 7.71 -5.29 -1.22
N GLY A 126 8.33 -5.25 -2.40
CA GLY A 126 8.96 -4.03 -2.92
C GLY A 126 8.23 -3.57 -4.18
N VAL A 127 8.06 -2.26 -4.35
CA VAL A 127 7.44 -1.67 -5.54
C VAL A 127 8.17 -0.40 -5.97
N ALA A 128 8.44 -0.31 -7.27
CA ALA A 128 9.07 0.88 -7.82
C ALA A 128 8.07 2.04 -7.84
N THR A 129 8.51 3.23 -7.45
CA THR A 129 7.65 4.44 -7.40
C THR A 129 7.87 5.37 -8.59
N HIS A 130 8.81 5.08 -9.49
CA HIS A 130 9.08 5.96 -10.63
C HIS A 130 9.67 5.20 -11.82
N GLY A 131 9.77 5.89 -12.95
CA GLY A 131 10.29 5.34 -14.21
C GLY A 131 9.38 4.28 -14.82
N ASP A 132 9.92 3.54 -15.78
CA ASP A 132 9.17 2.55 -16.57
C ASP A 132 8.68 1.35 -15.75
N ARG A 133 9.27 1.14 -14.57
CA ARG A 133 8.91 0.08 -13.63
C ARG A 133 7.91 0.53 -12.57
N ARG A 134 7.42 1.78 -12.63
CA ARG A 134 6.51 2.31 -11.61
C ARG A 134 5.28 1.41 -11.46
N GLY A 135 5.05 0.94 -10.22
CA GLY A 135 3.98 0.02 -9.90
C GLY A 135 4.35 -1.47 -10.02
N GLU A 136 5.56 -1.81 -10.43
CA GLU A 136 6.04 -3.19 -10.43
C GLU A 136 6.23 -3.71 -9.00
N LEU A 137 5.18 -4.32 -8.47
CA LEU A 137 5.17 -4.91 -7.15
C LEU A 137 5.69 -6.35 -7.20
N LYS A 138 6.70 -6.65 -6.38
CA LYS A 138 7.27 -7.99 -6.23
C LYS A 138 7.32 -8.38 -4.76
N GLN A 139 6.88 -9.59 -4.46
CA GLN A 139 7.08 -10.18 -3.14
C GLN A 139 8.57 -10.49 -2.94
N PHE A 140 9.12 -10.05 -1.81
CA PHE A 140 10.52 -10.28 -1.44
C PHE A 140 10.66 -11.44 -0.47
N LEU A 141 9.78 -11.51 0.55
CA LEU A 141 9.74 -12.61 1.51
C LEU A 141 8.32 -12.88 1.98
N THR A 142 8.18 -13.99 2.72
CA THR A 142 6.95 -14.36 3.42
C THR A 142 7.30 -14.83 4.83
N VAL A 143 6.35 -14.70 5.76
CA VAL A 143 6.51 -15.09 7.17
C VAL A 143 5.72 -16.37 7.50
N PRO A 144 5.97 -17.03 8.64
CA PRO A 144 5.25 -18.24 9.03
C PRO A 144 3.73 -18.04 9.16
N THR A 145 3.01 -19.16 9.13
CA THR A 145 1.56 -19.18 9.33
C THR A 145 1.14 -18.47 10.62
N GLY A 146 0.19 -17.54 10.49
CA GLY A 146 -0.41 -16.83 11.63
C GLY A 146 0.42 -15.65 12.13
N ALA A 147 1.58 -15.39 11.53
CA ALA A 147 2.37 -14.20 11.80
C ALA A 147 2.08 -13.10 10.77
N GLU A 148 2.26 -11.86 11.19
CA GLU A 148 2.34 -10.70 10.30
C GLU A 148 3.80 -10.32 10.02
N THR A 149 4.03 -9.59 8.93
CA THR A 149 5.32 -8.91 8.72
C THR A 149 5.17 -7.46 9.15
N CYS A 150 6.00 -6.99 10.09
CA CYS A 150 5.90 -5.62 10.58
C CYS A 150 7.26 -4.94 10.80
N GLY A 151 7.22 -3.61 10.94
CA GLY A 151 8.38 -2.77 11.25
C GLY A 151 9.60 -2.96 10.33
N PRO A 152 9.45 -2.93 8.99
CA PRO A 152 10.57 -3.10 8.09
C PRO A 152 11.58 -1.96 8.25
N VAL A 153 12.87 -2.30 8.40
CA VAL A 153 13.98 -1.36 8.27
C VAL A 153 14.77 -1.73 7.03
N ILE A 154 14.76 -0.84 6.04
CA ILE A 154 15.39 -1.07 4.74
C ILE A 154 16.72 -0.33 4.67
N GLN A 155 17.79 -1.06 4.37
CA GLN A 155 19.14 -0.53 4.16
C GLN A 155 19.67 -1.02 2.81
N ASP A 156 20.66 -0.31 2.24
CA ASP A 156 21.28 -0.63 0.94
C ASP A 156 21.61 -2.13 0.74
N ARG A 157 22.08 -2.82 1.78
CA ARG A 157 22.50 -4.23 1.71
C ARG A 157 21.72 -5.19 2.59
N ARG A 158 20.76 -4.69 3.38
CA ARG A 158 20.09 -5.48 4.42
C ARG A 158 18.65 -5.03 4.58
N VAL A 159 17.79 -6.00 4.79
CA VAL A 159 16.40 -5.80 5.17
C VAL A 159 16.22 -6.48 6.51
N LEU A 160 15.70 -5.73 7.49
CA LEU A 160 15.30 -6.23 8.80
C LEU A 160 13.78 -6.17 8.87
N VAL A 161 13.15 -7.25 9.31
CA VAL A 161 11.71 -7.32 9.54
C VAL A 161 11.46 -7.90 10.93
N ALA A 162 10.39 -7.43 11.58
CA ALA A 162 9.81 -8.13 12.71
C ALA A 162 8.76 -9.14 12.21
N VAL A 163 8.68 -10.26 12.92
CA VAL A 163 7.68 -11.31 12.73
C VAL A 163 6.89 -11.37 14.03
N GLN A 164 5.63 -10.99 13.98
CA GLN A 164 4.75 -10.83 15.13
C GLN A 164 3.63 -11.87 15.12
#